data_AF-A0AAJ5EES8-F1
#
_entry.id   AF-A0AAJ5EES8-F1
#
_cell.length_a   1.000
_cell.length_b   1.000
_cell.length_c   1.000
_cell.angle_alpha   90.00
_cell.angle_beta   90.00
_cell.angle_gamma   90.00
#
_symmetry.space_group_name_H-M   'P 1'
#
loop_
_entity.id
_entity.type
_entity.pdbx_description
1 polymer ?
#
loop_
_entity_poly.entity_id
_entity_poly.type
_entity_poly.pdbx_seq_one_letter_code
_entity_poly.pdbx_strand_id
1 'polypeptide(L)' 'MKFNETVLDIDKLTTDAAYLESALNGLDAFIYDRFSDKKVTQGDISALSGMLVAIRLLAKKHAEEIAEYSMKH' A
#
# COMPACT_ATOMS: atom_id res chain seq x y z
N MET A 1 -13.77 30.20 1.32
CA MET A 1 -12.86 29.05 1.51
C MET A 1 -12.92 28.23 0.23
N LYS A 2 -11.92 28.35 -0.65
CA LYS A 2 -11.88 27.54 -1.87
C LYS A 2 -11.39 26.15 -1.43
N PHE A 3 -12.26 25.15 -1.54
CA PHE A 3 -11.82 23.77 -1.48
C PHE A 3 -10.87 23.58 -2.67
N ASN A 4 -9.60 23.30 -2.41
CA ASN A 4 -8.72 22.81 -3.46
C ASN A 4 -9.35 21.50 -3.93
N GLU A 5 -9.99 21.51 -5.08
CA GLU A 5 -10.29 20.29 -5.81
C GLU A 5 -8.94 19.60 -6.03
N THR A 6 -8.69 18.54 -5.28
CA THR A 6 -7.58 17.63 -5.57
C THR A 6 -7.91 17.04 -6.92
N VAL A 7 -7.36 17.63 -7.98
CA VAL A 7 -7.39 17.02 -9.31
C VAL A 7 -6.61 15.73 -9.16
N LEU A 8 -7.31 14.59 -9.21
CA LEU A 8 -6.68 13.29 -9.28
C LEU A 8 -5.93 13.26 -10.60
N ASP A 9 -4.60 13.22 -10.51
CA ASP A 9 -3.71 13.19 -11.65
C ASP A 9 -3.30 11.73 -11.93
N ILE A 10 -3.23 11.36 -13.20
CA ILE A 10 -2.76 10.04 -13.63
C ILE A 10 -1.33 9.80 -13.14
N ASP A 11 -0.52 10.85 -13.00
CA ASP A 11 0.84 10.76 -12.46
C ASP A 11 0.82 10.36 -10.98
N LYS A 12 -0.15 10.88 -10.22
CA LYS A 12 -0.35 10.50 -8.81
C LYS A 12 -0.82 9.06 -8.69
N LEU A 13 -1.78 8.63 -9.52
CA LEU A 13 -2.24 7.24 -9.54
C LEU A 13 -1.07 6.29 -9.87
N THR A 14 -0.26 6.64 -10.87
CA THR A 14 0.92 5.86 -11.26
C THR A 14 1.94 5.78 -10.11
N THR A 15 2.15 6.90 -9.40
CA THR A 15 3.04 6.95 -8.24
C THR A 15 2.52 6.08 -7.09
N ASP A 16 1.22 6.15 -6.78
CA ASP A 16 0.59 5.35 -5.72
C ASP A 16 0.66 3.84 -6.06
N ALA A 17 0.52 3.48 -7.34
CA ALA A 17 0.71 2.10 -7.80
C ALA A 17 2.16 1.61 -7.60
N ALA A 18 3.16 2.45 -7.91
CA ALA A 18 4.57 2.12 -7.69
C ALA A 18 4.91 1.98 -6.19
N TYR A 19 4.28 2.77 -5.32
CA TYR A 19 4.41 2.61 -3.87
C TYR A 19 3.78 1.31 -3.37
N LEU A 20 2.64 0.90 -3.94
CA LEU A 20 2.04 -0.40 -3.63
C LEU A 20 2.92 -1.56 -4.04
N GLU A 21 3.49 -1.53 -5.24
CA GLU A 21 4.45 -2.54 -5.70
C GLU A 21 5.68 -2.61 -4.77
N SER A 22 6.23 -1.44 -4.41
CA SER A 22 7.36 -1.35 -3.49
C SER A 22 7.03 -1.90 -2.10
N ALA A 23 5.80 -1.68 -1.61
CA ALA A 23 5.35 -2.21 -0.33
C ALA A 23 5.19 -3.74 -0.36
N LEU A 24 4.70 -4.31 -1.47
CA LEU A 24 4.63 -5.76 -1.67
C LEU A 24 6.03 -6.39 -1.73
N ASN A 25 6.97 -5.77 -2.44
CA ASN A 25 8.37 -6.21 -2.46
C ASN A 25 9.01 -6.15 -1.06
N GLY A 26 8.71 -5.11 -0.29
CA GLY A 26 9.15 -5.00 1.11
C GLY A 26 8.55 -6.08 2.02
N LEU A 27 7.28 -6.45 1.79
CA LEU A 27 6.63 -7.55 2.50
C LEU A 27 7.31 -8.90 2.18
N ASP A 28 7.59 -9.18 0.91
CA ASP A 28 8.28 -10.40 0.51
C ASP A 28 9.68 -10.49 1.13
N ALA A 29 10.43 -9.37 1.11
CA ALA A 29 11.74 -9.30 1.75
C ALA A 29 11.65 -9.51 3.27
N PHE A 30 10.64 -8.92 3.93
CA PHE A 30 10.42 -9.10 5.37
C PHE A 30 10.08 -10.55 5.73
N ILE A 31 9.20 -11.20 4.95
CA ILE A 31 8.88 -12.62 5.13
C ILE A 31 10.13 -13.47 4.92
N TYR A 32 10.88 -13.21 3.85
CA TYR A 32 12.11 -13.95 3.58
C TYR A 32 13.13 -13.80 4.72
N ASP A 33 13.36 -12.59 5.24
CA ASP A 33 14.33 -12.37 6.32
C ASP A 33 13.86 -12.95 7.67
N ARG A 34 12.60 -12.69 8.06
CA ARG A 34 12.11 -12.98 9.42
C ARG A 34 11.44 -14.34 9.57
N PHE A 35 10.91 -14.91 8.49
CA PHE A 35 10.19 -16.18 8.52
C PHE A 35 10.95 -17.35 7.87
N SER A 36 12.10 -17.10 7.24
CA SER A 36 13.01 -18.17 6.82
C SER A 36 13.92 -18.67 7.96
N ASP A 37 14.01 -17.91 9.06
CA ASP A 37 14.78 -18.31 10.26
C ASP A 37 13.94 -19.22 11.19
N LYS A 38 14.59 -20.09 11.95
CA LYS A 38 13.93 -21.10 12.81
C LYS A 38 13.24 -20.51 14.05
N LYS A 39 13.37 -19.20 14.30
CA LYS A 39 12.80 -18.53 15.48
C LYS A 39 11.97 -17.30 15.09
N VAL A 40 10.80 -17.55 14.53
CA VAL A 40 9.74 -16.53 14.41
C VAL A 40 9.26 -16.13 15.80
N THR A 41 9.26 -14.83 16.09
CA THR A 41 8.76 -14.29 17.36
C THR A 41 7.33 -13.78 17.22
N GLN A 42 6.65 -13.58 18.35
CA GLN A 42 5.35 -12.91 18.36
C GLN A 42 5.44 -11.49 17.79
N GLY A 43 6.57 -10.79 17.99
CA GLY A 43 6.82 -9.47 17.42
C GLY A 43 6.83 -9.49 15.89
N ASP A 44 7.39 -10.54 15.28
CA ASP A 44 7.39 -10.71 13.82
C ASP A 44 5.98 -10.91 13.27
N ILE A 45 5.14 -11.68 13.96
CA ILE A 45 3.74 -11.89 13.60
C ILE A 45 2.94 -10.58 13.72
N SER A 46 3.15 -9.82 14.80
CA SER A 46 2.51 -8.51 14.97
C SER A 46 2.95 -7.51 13.91
N ALA A 47 4.23 -7.48 13.56
CA ALA A 47 4.77 -6.64 12.49
C ALA A 47 4.18 -7.03 11.12
N LEU A 48 4.13 -8.32 10.79
CA LEU A 48 3.50 -8.84 9.58
C LEU A 48 2.03 -8.42 9.48
N SER A 49 1.27 -8.58 10.56
CA SER A 49 -0.14 -8.16 10.62
C SER A 49 -0.29 -6.66 10.37
N GLY A 50 0.58 -5.84 10.96
CA GLY A 50 0.62 -4.40 10.73
C GLY A 50 0.90 -4.03 9.27
N MET A 51 1.90 -4.67 8.65
CA MET A 51 2.23 -4.45 7.23
C MET A 51 1.06 -4.83 6.31
N LEU A 52 0.43 -6.00 6.54
CA LEU A 52 -0.71 -6.46 5.74
C LEU A 52 -1.89 -5.48 5.84
N VAL A 53 -2.18 -4.95 7.03
CA VAL A 53 -3.23 -3.93 7.20
C VAL A 53 -2.88 -2.64 6.46
N ALA A 54 -1.64 -2.17 6.56
CA ALA A 54 -1.20 -0.95 5.88
C ALA A 54 -1.28 -1.09 4.35
N ILE A 55 -0.77 -2.18 3.78
CA ILE A 55 -0.84 -2.48 2.35
C ILE A 55 -2.30 -2.56 1.88
N ARG A 56 -3.17 -3.22 2.66
CA ARG A 56 -4.60 -3.30 2.34
C ARG A 56 -5.27 -1.92 2.30
N LEU A 57 -4.93 -1.04 3.25
CA LEU A 57 -5.46 0.32 3.29
C LEU A 57 -4.98 1.15 2.10
N LEU A 58 -3.70 1.05 1.74
CA LEU A 58 -3.14 1.69 0.55
C LEU A 58 -3.81 1.19 -0.73
N ALA A 59 -3.99 -0.12 -0.88
CA ALA A 59 -4.61 -0.72 -2.06
C ALA A 59 -6.06 -0.29 -2.21
N LYS A 60 -6.81 -0.26 -1.10
CA LYS A 60 -8.19 0.22 -1.09
C LYS A 60 -8.28 1.70 -1.48
N LYS A 61 -7.44 2.55 -0.89
CA LYS A 61 -7.37 3.99 -1.22
C LYS A 61 -7.06 4.20 -2.70
N HIS A 62 -6.07 3.48 -3.22
CA HIS A 62 -5.69 3.57 -4.63
C HIS A 62 -6.83 3.13 -5.57
N ALA A 63 -7.56 2.07 -5.23
CA ALA A 63 -8.73 1.63 -5.99
C ALA A 63 -9.87 2.68 -5.96
N GLU A 64 -10.12 3.31 -4.82
CA GLU A 64 -11.08 4.41 -4.69
C GLU A 64 -10.67 5.62 -5.55
N GLU A 65 -9.39 5.98 -5.54
CA GLU A 65 -8.84 7.08 -6.35
C GLU A 65 -8.90 6.77 -7.87
N ILE A 66 -8.66 5.52 -8.30
CA ILE A 66 -8.87 5.10 -9.70
C ILE A 66 -10.34 5.21 -10.10
N ALA A 67 -11.26 4.73 -9.24
CA ALA A 67 -12.68 4.78 -9.52
C ALA A 67 -13.16 6.23 -9.66
N GLU A 68 -12.72 7.13 -8.78
CA GLU A 68 -13.03 8.55 -8.84
C GLU A 68 -12.47 9.22 -10.11
N TYR A 69 -11.23 8.90 -10.48
CA TYR A 69 -10.62 9.40 -11.73
C TYR A 69 -11.42 8.95 -12.95
N SER A 70 -11.80 7.67 -13.00
CA SER A 70 -12.57 7.08 -14.11
C SER A 70 -14.00 7.61 -14.24
N MET A 71 -14.57 8.18 -13.17
CA MET A 71 -15.89 8.82 -13.22
C MET A 71 -15.82 10.28 -13.68
N LYS A 72 -14.65 10.91 -13.55
CA LYS A 72 -14.44 12.34 -13.85
C LYS A 72 -13.93 12.58 -15.28
N HIS A 73 -13.43 11.56 -15.97
CA HIS A 73 -12.84 11.60 -17.32
C HIS A 73 -13.43 10.49 -18.18
#